data_AF-X0RKI3-F1
#
_entry.id   AF-X0RKI3-F1
#
_cell.length_a   1.000
_cell.length_b   1.000
_cell.length_c   1.000
_cell.angle_alpha   90.00
_cell.angle_beta   90.00
_cell.angle_gamma   90.00
#
_symmetry.space_group_name_H-M   'P 1'
#
loop_
_entity.id
_entity.type
_entity.pdbx_description
1 polymer ?
#
loop_
_entity_poly.entity_id
_entity_poly.type
_entity_poly.pdbx_seq_one_letter_code
_entity_poly.pdbx_strand_id
1 'polypeptide(L)'
;GLNSPFVMTEAAKRFVAPLTFRALSGRPVHSDLWTPLAAQAAEHIALADRAELVVVAPATANILAKLAHGIADDLLSTFLLAIDAPLIVAPAMNVRMWRHPAVAANCEALRSRGVRFVGPVEGRLACGTVAQGRMAEPEEILETLADLARDLPGKQ
;
A
#
# COMPACT_ATOMS: atom_id res chain seq x y z
N GLY A 1 -6.24 15.53 11.41
CA GLY A 1 -6.24 15.12 9.99
C GLY A 1 -4.99 14.30 9.74
N LEU A 2 -5.09 13.18 9.04
CA LEU A 2 -3.93 12.34 8.65
C LEU A 2 -2.89 13.25 8.01
N ASN A 3 -1.64 13.34 8.47
CA ASN A 3 -0.60 14.21 7.89
C ASN A 3 0.42 13.37 7.09
N SER A 4 -0.08 12.56 6.16
CA SER A 4 0.65 11.46 5.53
C SER A 4 1.17 11.82 4.14
N PRO A 5 2.48 11.72 3.86
CA PRO A 5 3.01 11.80 2.49
C PRO A 5 2.52 10.61 1.64
N PHE A 6 2.56 10.74 0.31
CA PHE A 6 2.19 9.67 -0.62
C PHE A 6 3.43 8.99 -1.18
N VAL A 7 3.39 7.67 -1.33
CA VAL A 7 4.43 6.91 -2.05
C VAL A 7 3.79 6.26 -3.27
N MET A 8 4.38 6.47 -4.45
CA MET A 8 3.89 5.93 -5.72
C MET A 8 4.95 5.05 -6.38
N THR A 9 4.54 3.92 -6.95
CA THR A 9 5.38 3.14 -7.87
C THR A 9 5.41 3.80 -9.25
N GLU A 10 6.41 3.47 -10.07
CA GLU A 10 6.43 3.86 -11.49
C GLU A 10 5.17 3.44 -12.24
N ALA A 11 4.64 2.24 -11.95
CA ALA A 11 3.41 1.74 -12.55
C ALA A 11 2.20 2.58 -12.13
N ALA A 12 2.08 2.98 -10.86
CA ALA A 12 0.98 3.81 -10.38
C ALA A 12 0.94 5.17 -11.10
N LYS A 13 2.11 5.75 -11.41
CA LYS A 13 2.22 7.02 -12.15
C LYS A 13 1.66 6.97 -13.57
N ARG A 14 1.46 5.78 -14.14
CA ARG A 14 0.82 5.59 -15.46
C ARG A 14 -0.72 5.66 -15.39
N PHE A 15 -1.30 5.52 -14.20
CA PHE A 15 -2.75 5.62 -13.98
C PHE A 15 -3.14 6.97 -13.39
N VAL A 16 -2.39 7.48 -12.42
CA VAL A 16 -2.62 8.78 -11.79
C VAL A 16 -1.31 9.54 -11.71
N ALA A 17 -1.29 10.78 -12.19
CA ALA A 17 -0.08 11.59 -12.13
C ALA A 17 0.21 12.03 -10.68
N PRO A 18 1.48 12.10 -10.24
CA PRO A 18 1.84 12.65 -8.93
C PRO A 18 1.28 14.05 -8.67
N LEU A 19 1.14 14.87 -9.71
CA LEU A 19 0.55 16.20 -9.60
C LEU A 19 -0.88 16.19 -9.04
N THR A 20 -1.69 15.19 -9.39
CA THR A 20 -3.06 15.07 -8.88
C THR A 20 -3.07 14.93 -7.36
N PHE A 21 -2.24 14.05 -6.80
CA PHE A 21 -2.13 13.89 -5.36
C PHE A 21 -1.59 15.16 -4.68
N ARG A 22 -0.54 15.78 -5.26
CA ARG A 22 0.00 17.04 -4.71
C ARG A 22 -1.05 18.14 -4.67
N ALA A 23 -1.81 18.32 -5.76
CA ALA A 23 -2.81 19.38 -5.88
C ALA A 23 -3.99 19.19 -4.93
N LEU A 24 -4.45 17.94 -4.72
CA LEU A 24 -5.61 17.65 -3.87
C LEU A 24 -5.25 17.59 -2.38
N SER A 25 -4.04 17.15 -2.04
CA SER A 25 -3.65 16.93 -0.64
C SER A 25 -2.75 18.01 -0.07
N GLY A 26 -2.07 18.79 -0.91
CA GLY A 26 -1.02 19.72 -0.49
C GLY A 26 0.25 19.03 0.03
N ARG A 27 0.43 17.72 -0.24
CA ARG A 27 1.52 16.90 0.33
C ARG A 27 2.54 16.44 -0.69
N PRO A 28 3.77 16.15 -0.24
CA PRO A 28 4.78 15.54 -1.11
C PRO A 28 4.33 14.15 -1.58
N VAL A 29 4.77 13.83 -2.80
CA VAL A 29 4.59 12.52 -3.42
C VAL A 29 5.99 12.00 -3.74
N HIS A 30 6.34 10.90 -3.10
CA HIS A 30 7.60 10.20 -3.20
C HIS A 30 7.45 9.07 -4.22
N SER A 31 8.45 8.84 -5.08
CA SER A 31 8.34 7.77 -6.09
C SER A 31 9.64 7.15 -6.54
N ASP A 32 10.78 7.67 -6.08
CA ASP A 32 12.10 7.22 -6.52
C ASP A 32 12.96 6.94 -5.30
N LEU A 33 13.67 5.81 -5.32
CA LEU A 33 14.55 5.38 -4.24
C LEU A 33 15.80 6.27 -4.16
N TRP A 34 16.16 6.91 -5.27
CA TRP A 34 17.43 7.61 -5.45
C TRP A 34 17.32 9.14 -5.40
N THR A 35 16.11 9.69 -5.34
CA THR A 35 15.89 11.14 -5.30
C THR A 35 16.01 11.65 -3.86
N PRO A 36 17.06 12.41 -3.49
CA PRO A 36 17.23 12.85 -2.10
C PRO A 36 16.25 13.98 -1.75
N LEU A 37 15.54 13.89 -0.61
CA LEU A 37 14.71 14.99 -0.10
C LEU A 37 15.43 16.00 0.79
N ALA A 38 16.62 15.65 1.30
CA ALA A 38 17.55 16.50 2.04
C ALA A 38 18.79 15.65 2.36
N ALA A 39 19.68 16.13 3.23
CA ALA A 39 20.92 15.48 3.69
C ALA A 39 20.78 14.10 4.40
N GLN A 40 19.65 13.40 4.27
CA GLN A 40 19.44 12.06 4.79
C GLN A 40 19.78 11.02 3.71
N ALA A 41 20.69 10.11 4.03
CA ALA A 41 21.23 9.14 3.10
C ALA A 41 20.25 8.02 2.70
N ALA A 42 19.10 7.87 3.38
CA ALA A 42 18.12 6.81 3.12
C ALA A 42 16.67 7.29 3.31
N GLU A 43 16.01 7.71 2.23
CA GLU A 43 14.64 8.22 2.24
C GLU A 43 13.60 7.19 2.75
N HIS A 44 13.73 5.93 2.32
CA HIS A 44 12.81 4.86 2.73
C HIS A 44 12.85 4.60 4.24
N ILE A 45 14.02 4.74 4.88
CA ILE A 45 14.17 4.64 6.34
C ILE A 45 13.53 5.85 7.02
N ALA A 46 13.79 7.06 6.53
CA ALA A 46 13.20 8.28 7.08
C ALA A 46 11.65 8.28 7.01
N LEU A 47 11.09 7.69 5.94
CA LEU A 47 9.65 7.45 5.81
C LEU A 47 9.17 6.38 6.80
N ALA A 48 9.91 5.28 6.93
CA ALA A 48 9.58 4.19 7.83
C ALA A 48 9.56 4.62 9.31
N ASP A 49 10.59 5.34 9.77
CA ASP A 49 10.71 5.85 11.15
C ASP A 49 9.53 6.76 11.55
N ARG A 50 8.99 7.50 10.57
CA ARG A 50 7.87 8.43 10.77
C ARG A 50 6.50 7.77 10.61
N ALA A 51 6.44 6.58 10.02
CA ALA A 51 5.18 5.90 9.79
C ALA A 51 4.60 5.40 11.13
N GLU A 52 3.36 5.79 11.41
CA GLU A 52 2.60 5.25 12.54
C GLU A 52 1.61 4.18 12.08
N LEU A 53 1.17 4.27 10.83
CA LEU A 53 0.30 3.33 10.15
C LEU A 53 0.50 3.49 8.63
N VAL A 54 0.46 2.39 7.89
CA VAL A 54 0.65 2.39 6.44
C VAL A 54 -0.54 1.75 5.73
N VAL A 55 -0.96 2.36 4.61
CA VAL A 55 -1.98 1.82 3.71
C VAL A 55 -1.43 1.71 2.30
N VAL A 56 -1.61 0.55 1.66
CA VAL A 56 -1.36 0.36 0.23
C VAL A 56 -2.70 0.12 -0.47
N ALA A 57 -3.16 1.13 -1.21
CA ALA A 57 -4.43 1.10 -1.93
C ALA A 57 -4.30 1.78 -3.31
N PRO A 58 -4.41 1.03 -4.42
CA PRO A 58 -4.54 -0.43 -4.51
C PRO A 58 -3.22 -1.17 -4.24
N ALA A 59 -3.31 -2.34 -3.59
CA ALA A 59 -2.23 -3.32 -3.52
C ALA A 59 -2.33 -4.30 -4.72
N THR A 60 -1.38 -4.20 -5.65
CA THR A 60 -1.33 -5.10 -6.81
C THR A 60 -0.74 -6.46 -6.44
N ALA A 61 -0.98 -7.48 -7.27
CA ALA A 61 -0.35 -8.80 -7.10
C ALA A 61 1.19 -8.71 -7.01
N ASN A 62 1.79 -7.76 -7.76
CA ASN A 62 3.23 -7.54 -7.76
C ASN A 62 3.75 -7.03 -6.40
N ILE A 63 3.09 -6.02 -5.82
CA ILE A 63 3.49 -5.50 -4.49
C ILE A 63 3.27 -6.54 -3.39
N LEU A 64 2.18 -7.31 -3.45
CA LEU A 64 1.96 -8.40 -2.50
C LEU A 64 3.05 -9.47 -2.60
N ALA A 65 3.48 -9.82 -3.83
CA ALA A 65 4.57 -10.77 -4.04
C ALA A 65 5.90 -10.23 -3.52
N LYS A 66 6.26 -8.98 -3.85
CA LYS A 66 7.49 -8.35 -3.37
C LYS A 66 7.56 -8.34 -1.85
N LEU A 67 6.48 -7.93 -1.19
CA LEU A 67 6.41 -7.90 0.27
C LEU A 67 6.47 -9.30 0.89
N ALA A 68 5.77 -10.29 0.31
CA ALA A 68 5.79 -11.67 0.81
C ALA A 68 7.20 -12.28 0.74
N HIS A 69 7.98 -11.92 -0.27
CA HIS A 69 9.31 -12.47 -0.53
C HIS A 69 10.49 -11.57 -0.13
N GLY A 70 10.24 -10.39 0.45
CA GLY A 70 11.29 -9.47 0.89
C GLY A 70 12.07 -8.83 -0.26
N ILE A 71 11.44 -8.61 -1.41
CA ILE A 71 12.03 -7.90 -2.54
C ILE A 71 11.90 -6.40 -2.30
N ALA A 72 13.02 -5.68 -2.35
CA ALA A 72 13.12 -4.24 -2.10
C ALA A 72 13.88 -3.55 -3.26
N ASP A 73 13.22 -3.43 -4.40
CA ASP A 73 13.79 -2.97 -5.68
C ASP A 73 13.18 -1.65 -6.18
N ASP A 74 12.19 -1.10 -5.47
CA ASP A 74 11.64 0.24 -5.68
C ASP A 74 11.38 0.93 -4.33
N LEU A 75 11.07 2.25 -4.35
CA LEU A 75 10.89 3.02 -3.13
C LEU A 75 9.80 2.41 -2.22
N LEU A 76 8.64 2.02 -2.79
CA LEU A 76 7.53 1.49 -2.02
C LEU A 76 7.91 0.17 -1.36
N SER A 77 8.43 -0.79 -2.12
CA SER A 77 8.81 -2.12 -1.61
C SER A 77 9.92 -2.04 -0.57
N THR A 78 10.91 -1.17 -0.78
CA THR A 78 11.99 -0.92 0.18
C THR A 78 11.46 -0.28 1.47
N PHE A 79 10.59 0.71 1.35
CA PHE A 79 9.90 1.33 2.49
C PHE A 79 9.08 0.30 3.28
N LEU A 80 8.25 -0.49 2.62
CA LEU A 80 7.39 -1.50 3.27
C LEU A 80 8.18 -2.61 3.96
N LEU A 81 9.40 -2.91 3.51
CA LEU A 81 10.27 -3.87 4.19
C LEU A 81 10.92 -3.28 5.46
N ALA A 82 10.99 -1.95 5.56
CA ALA A 82 11.64 -1.23 6.66
C ALA A 82 10.68 -0.76 7.76
N ILE A 83 9.36 -0.87 7.58
CA ILE A 83 8.39 -0.37 8.57
C ILE A 83 8.23 -1.34 9.75
N ASP A 84 8.15 -0.78 10.96
CA ASP A 84 7.60 -1.44 12.15
C ASP A 84 6.11 -1.12 12.35
N ALA A 85 5.57 -0.17 11.58
CA ALA A 85 4.21 0.29 11.67
C ALA A 85 3.20 -0.76 11.16
N PRO A 86 1.98 -0.83 11.74
CA PRO A 86 0.92 -1.65 11.19
C PRO A 86 0.63 -1.33 9.72
N LEU A 87 0.46 -2.39 8.93
CA LEU A 87 0.23 -2.31 7.49
C LEU A 87 -1.15 -2.82 7.11
N ILE A 88 -1.89 -1.98 6.38
CA ILE A 88 -3.13 -2.33 5.69
C ILE A 88 -2.86 -2.40 4.19
N VAL A 89 -3.37 -3.44 3.53
CA VAL A 89 -3.38 -3.57 2.08
C VAL A 89 -4.81 -3.72 1.56
N ALA A 90 -5.13 -3.02 0.47
CA ALA A 90 -6.41 -3.12 -0.22
C ALA A 90 -6.18 -3.72 -1.61
N PRO A 91 -6.28 -5.05 -1.80
CA PRO A 91 -5.92 -5.69 -3.05
C PRO A 91 -6.83 -5.27 -4.21
N ALA A 92 -6.26 -5.11 -5.40
CA ALA A 92 -7.03 -4.88 -6.63
C ALA A 92 -6.36 -5.56 -7.83
N MET A 93 -7.06 -6.51 -8.46
CA MET A 93 -6.57 -7.26 -9.62
C MET A 93 -7.68 -8.04 -10.31
N ASN A 94 -7.41 -8.55 -11.51
CA ASN A 94 -8.34 -9.46 -12.18
C ASN A 94 -8.60 -10.73 -11.35
N VAL A 95 -9.81 -11.28 -11.40
CA VAL A 95 -10.18 -12.52 -10.69
C VAL A 95 -9.25 -13.70 -10.98
N ARG A 96 -8.72 -13.82 -12.22
CA ARG A 96 -7.78 -14.89 -12.58
C ARG A 96 -6.46 -14.75 -11.81
N MET A 97 -6.00 -13.51 -11.60
CA MET A 97 -4.84 -13.23 -10.77
C MET A 97 -5.14 -13.47 -9.29
N TRP A 98 -6.30 -13.00 -8.81
CA TRP A 98 -6.70 -13.18 -7.41
C TRP A 98 -6.80 -14.65 -7.00
N ARG A 99 -7.34 -15.50 -7.88
CA ARG A 99 -7.44 -16.95 -7.67
C ARG A 99 -6.13 -17.71 -7.94
N HIS A 100 -5.07 -17.04 -8.38
CA HIS A 100 -3.82 -17.70 -8.70
C HIS A 100 -3.15 -18.24 -7.42
N PRO A 101 -2.68 -19.50 -7.38
CA PRO A 101 -2.08 -20.09 -6.17
C PRO A 101 -0.94 -19.26 -5.57
N ALA A 102 -0.10 -18.65 -6.41
CA ALA A 102 0.97 -17.77 -5.93
C ALA A 102 0.44 -16.53 -5.18
N VAL A 103 -0.64 -15.91 -5.66
CA VAL A 103 -1.24 -14.76 -4.96
C VAL A 103 -1.88 -15.22 -3.65
N ALA A 104 -2.57 -16.35 -3.65
CA ALA A 104 -3.14 -16.92 -2.43
C ALA A 104 -2.06 -17.21 -1.38
N ALA A 105 -0.94 -17.84 -1.76
CA ALA A 105 0.18 -18.12 -0.87
C ALA A 105 0.83 -16.84 -0.32
N ASN A 106 1.01 -15.82 -1.16
CA ASN A 106 1.55 -14.52 -0.74
C ASN A 106 0.62 -13.83 0.26
N CYS A 107 -0.68 -13.80 -0.03
CA CYS A 107 -1.67 -13.23 0.89
C CYS A 107 -1.65 -13.95 2.24
N GLU A 108 -1.54 -15.27 2.25
CA GLU A 108 -1.48 -16.05 3.49
C GLU A 108 -0.22 -15.75 4.31
N ALA A 109 0.95 -15.72 3.65
CA ALA A 109 2.21 -15.37 4.29
C ALA A 109 2.20 -13.95 4.87
N LEU A 110 1.53 -13.00 4.21
CA LEU A 110 1.39 -11.63 4.71
C LEU A 110 0.43 -11.55 5.89
N ARG A 111 -0.70 -12.27 5.85
CA ARG A 111 -1.63 -12.35 6.99
C ARG A 111 -0.97 -12.95 8.22
N SER A 112 -0.18 -14.01 8.07
CA SER A 112 0.56 -14.62 9.18
C SER A 112 1.62 -13.70 9.79
N ARG A 113 2.07 -12.67 9.04
CA ARG A 113 2.98 -11.61 9.52
C ARG A 113 2.25 -10.39 10.08
N GLY A 114 0.93 -10.44 10.21
CA GLY A 114 0.13 -9.36 10.81
C GLY A 114 -0.36 -8.29 9.84
N VAL A 115 -0.13 -8.45 8.53
CA VAL A 115 -0.68 -7.52 7.52
C VAL A 115 -2.20 -7.63 7.50
N ARG A 116 -2.89 -6.49 7.62
CA ARG A 116 -4.35 -6.38 7.55
C ARG A 116 -4.81 -6.23 6.11
N PHE A 117 -5.81 -6.99 5.71
CA PHE A 117 -6.37 -6.96 4.35
C PHE A 117 -7.77 -6.37 4.37
N VAL A 118 -8.05 -5.45 3.45
CA VAL A 118 -9.40 -4.93 3.18
C VAL A 118 -9.78 -5.32 1.76
N GLY A 119 -10.77 -6.20 1.62
CA GLY A 119 -11.12 -6.81 0.34
C GLY A 119 -10.08 -7.83 -0.16
N PRO A 120 -10.02 -8.09 -1.49
CA PRO A 120 -10.84 -7.48 -2.54
C PRO A 120 -12.30 -7.94 -2.44
N VAL A 121 -13.19 -7.11 -2.96
CA VAL A 121 -14.63 -7.35 -2.99
C VAL A 121 -15.08 -7.84 -4.37
N GLU A 122 -16.30 -8.38 -4.45
CA GLU A 122 -16.94 -8.69 -5.72
C GLU A 122 -17.47 -7.43 -6.37
N GLY A 123 -17.25 -7.27 -7.68
CA GLY A 123 -17.81 -6.17 -8.46
C GLY A 123 -17.30 -6.17 -9.90
N ARG A 124 -17.65 -5.12 -10.64
CA ARG A 124 -17.22 -4.96 -12.03
C ARG A 124 -15.71 -4.67 -12.10
N LEU A 125 -14.97 -5.55 -12.78
CA LEU A 125 -13.54 -5.43 -13.03
C LEU A 125 -13.27 -4.62 -14.31
N ALA A 126 -12.02 -4.17 -14.49
CA ALA A 126 -11.61 -3.39 -15.66
C ALA A 126 -11.85 -4.11 -17.01
N CYS A 127 -11.84 -5.45 -17.03
CA CYS A 127 -12.14 -6.25 -18.22
C CYS A 127 -13.65 -6.44 -18.48
N GLY A 128 -14.52 -5.82 -17.67
CA GLY A 128 -15.98 -5.90 -17.79
C GLY A 128 -16.63 -7.07 -17.04
N THR A 129 -15.85 -8.04 -16.56
CA THR A 129 -16.36 -9.18 -15.76
C THR A 129 -16.80 -8.72 -14.37
N VAL A 130 -17.89 -9.29 -13.85
CA VAL A 130 -18.27 -9.15 -12.43
C VAL A 130 -17.74 -10.36 -11.67
N ALA A 131 -16.80 -10.12 -10.76
CA ALA A 131 -16.16 -11.16 -9.96
C ALA A 131 -15.38 -10.54 -8.79
N GLN A 132 -14.89 -11.37 -7.87
CA GLN A 132 -13.96 -10.95 -6.83
C GLN A 132 -12.64 -10.45 -7.43
N GLY A 133 -12.18 -9.28 -6.97
CA GLY A 133 -10.92 -8.67 -7.41
C GLY A 133 -10.93 -7.15 -7.46
N ARG A 134 -12.11 -6.52 -7.29
CA ARG A 134 -12.22 -5.07 -7.14
C ARG A 134 -11.66 -4.66 -5.78
N MET A 135 -10.96 -3.52 -5.73
CA MET A 135 -10.57 -2.91 -4.46
C MET A 135 -11.83 -2.64 -3.62
N ALA A 136 -11.71 -2.77 -2.30
CA ALA A 136 -12.73 -2.25 -1.38
C ALA A 136 -12.93 -0.74 -1.56
N GLU A 137 -14.08 -0.21 -1.17
CA GLU A 137 -14.32 1.22 -1.26
C GLU A 137 -13.41 1.99 -0.27
N PRO A 138 -13.01 3.25 -0.59
CA PRO A 138 -12.17 4.04 0.29
C PRO A 138 -12.70 4.16 1.72
N GLU A 139 -14.02 4.22 1.90
CA GLU A 139 -14.69 4.28 3.20
C GLU A 139 -14.39 3.04 4.05
N GLU A 140 -14.45 1.85 3.48
CA GLU A 140 -14.14 0.58 4.17
C GLU A 140 -12.66 0.53 4.61
N ILE A 141 -11.77 1.07 3.78
CA ILE A 141 -10.33 1.16 4.08
C ILE A 141 -10.10 2.15 5.23
N LEU A 142 -10.79 3.30 5.21
CA LEU A 142 -10.70 4.32 6.26
C LEU A 142 -11.28 3.83 7.59
N GLU A 143 -12.37 3.07 7.58
CA GLU A 143 -12.92 2.42 8.77
C GLU A 143 -11.90 1.47 9.40
N THR A 144 -11.30 0.58 8.60
CA THR A 144 -10.26 -0.34 9.07
C THR A 144 -9.04 0.40 9.64
N LEU A 145 -8.64 1.51 9.00
CA LEU A 145 -7.56 2.37 9.48
C LEU A 145 -7.91 3.03 10.82
N ALA A 146 -9.14 3.53 10.96
CA ALA A 146 -9.60 4.18 12.19
C ALA A 146 -9.67 3.19 13.35
N ASP A 147 -10.11 1.95 13.09
CA ASP A 147 -10.12 0.88 14.08
C ASP A 147 -8.71 0.57 14.57
N LEU A 148 -7.77 0.36 13.64
CA LEU A 148 -6.39 0.06 13.98
C LEU A 148 -5.71 1.22 14.72
N ALA A 149 -6.03 2.46 14.35
CA ALA A 149 -5.50 3.65 15.02
C ALA A 149 -5.98 3.79 16.47
N ARG A 150 -7.18 3.29 16.82
CA ARG A 150 -7.67 3.28 18.20
C ARG A 150 -6.95 2.28 19.09
N ASP A 151 -6.48 1.18 18.51
CA ASP A 151 -5.78 0.12 19.23
C ASP A 151 -4.28 0.41 19.42
N LEU A 152 -3.73 1.40 18.70
CA LEU A 152 -2.35 1.80 18.87
C LEU A 152 -2.18 2.56 20.19
N PRO A 153 -1.26 2.15 21.08
CA PRO A 153 -0.94 2.94 22.26
C PRO A 153 -0.49 4.32 21.78
N GLY A 154 -1.15 5.38 22.26
CA GLY A 154 -0.79 6.74 21.88
C GLY A 154 0.71 6.95 22.10
N LYS A 155 1.45 7.23 21.02
CA LYS A 155 2.85 7.60 21.12
C LYS A 155 2.89 8.90 21.93
N GLN A 156 3.36 8.81 23.19
CA GLN A 156 3.65 9.97 24.04
C GLN A 156 4.81 10.78 23.44
#